data_AF-A0A7S3GUS0-F1
#
_entry.id   AF-A0A7S3GUS0-F1
#
_cell.length_a   1.000
_cell.length_b   1.000
_cell.length_c   1.000
_cell.angle_alpha   90.00
_cell.angle_beta   90.00
_cell.angle_gamma   90.00
#
_symmetry.space_group_name_H-M   'P 1'
#
loop_
_entity.id
_entity.type
_entity.pdbx_description
1 polymer ?
#
loop_
_entity_poly.entity_id
_entity_poly.type
_entity_poly.pdbx_seq_one_letter_code
_entity_poly.pdbx_strand_id
1 'polypeptide(L)'
;RPDELRKLFPEAFAIGERWGTITVRHKGAACEVSTLRTGFGAGDGQRLDAIFAERLLEDLAFRDFTVNAMAVDASRGLLYDPFGGLDDIPKCVIRSTSDPAIKTLEDDGLRTMRAY
;
A
#
# COMPACT_ATOMS: atom_id res chain seq x y z
N ARG A 1 -0.14 -8.94 11.30
CA ARG A 1 -0.42 -9.97 10.27
C ARG A 1 -1.94 -10.12 10.11
N PRO A 2 -2.48 -10.67 9.00
CA PRO A 2 -3.93 -10.72 8.76
C PRO A 2 -4.72 -11.51 9.82
N ASP A 3 -4.14 -12.58 10.34
CA ASP A 3 -4.67 -13.39 11.44
C ASP A 3 -4.79 -12.59 12.76
N GLU A 4 -3.85 -11.67 13.02
CA GLU A 4 -3.92 -10.75 14.17
C GLU A 4 -5.00 -9.69 13.98
N LEU A 5 -5.14 -9.16 12.76
CA LEU A 5 -6.18 -8.18 12.44
C LEU A 5 -7.58 -8.74 12.73
N ARG A 6 -7.81 -10.03 12.43
CA ARG A 6 -9.09 -10.70 12.71
C ARG A 6 -9.35 -10.91 14.20
N LYS A 7 -8.30 -11.14 15.00
CA LYS A 7 -8.41 -11.20 16.47
C LYS A 7 -8.76 -9.84 17.06
N LEU A 8 -8.20 -8.76 16.50
CA LEU A 8 -8.45 -7.38 16.94
C LEU A 8 -9.82 -6.85 16.47
N PHE A 9 -10.28 -7.27 15.29
CA PHE A 9 -11.54 -6.83 14.70
C PHE A 9 -12.40 -8.02 14.23
N PRO A 10 -13.07 -8.75 15.15
CA PRO A 10 -13.84 -9.95 14.81
C PRO A 10 -15.02 -9.69 13.85
N GLU A 11 -15.56 -8.47 13.85
CA GLU A 11 -16.70 -8.05 13.01
C GLU A 11 -16.26 -7.42 11.67
N ALA A 12 -14.95 -7.40 11.38
CA ALA A 12 -14.45 -6.82 10.14
C ALA A 12 -14.86 -7.66 8.92
N PHE A 13 -15.09 -6.98 7.80
CA PHE A 13 -15.32 -7.64 6.52
C PHE A 13 -13.98 -8.10 5.95
N ALA A 14 -13.82 -9.41 5.76
CA ALA A 14 -12.56 -10.04 5.38
C ALA A 14 -12.43 -10.30 3.86
N ILE A 15 -13.09 -9.51 3.01
CA ILE A 15 -13.10 -9.71 1.54
C ILE A 15 -11.67 -9.65 0.96
N GLY A 16 -10.81 -8.81 1.53
CA GLY A 16 -9.43 -8.61 1.11
C GLY A 16 -8.37 -9.37 1.91
N GLU A 17 -8.77 -10.28 2.82
CA GLU A 17 -7.89 -10.86 3.85
C GLU A 17 -6.68 -11.57 3.24
N ARG A 18 -6.89 -12.21 2.08
CA ARG A 18 -5.82 -12.86 1.31
C ARG A 18 -4.74 -11.91 0.78
N TRP A 19 -5.06 -10.64 0.57
CA TRP A 19 -4.11 -9.57 0.25
C TRP A 19 -3.71 -8.76 1.49
N GLY A 20 -4.03 -9.31 2.67
CA GLY A 20 -3.76 -8.74 3.98
C GLY A 20 -4.58 -7.52 4.34
N THR A 21 -5.74 -7.31 3.72
CA THR A 21 -6.61 -6.16 3.96
C THR A 21 -7.96 -6.59 4.53
N ILE A 22 -8.40 -5.94 5.60
CA ILE A 22 -9.76 -6.09 6.13
C ILE A 22 -10.46 -4.73 6.13
N THR A 23 -11.79 -4.73 6.12
CA THR A 23 -12.58 -3.51 6.27
C THR A 23 -13.22 -3.47 7.65
N VAL A 24 -12.82 -2.49 8.46
CA VAL A 24 -13.38 -2.24 9.80
C VAL A 24 -14.42 -1.13 9.71
N ARG A 25 -15.60 -1.36 10.29
CA ARG A 25 -16.60 -0.28 10.43
C ARG A 25 -16.53 0.32 11.82
N HIS A 26 -16.43 1.64 11.90
CA HIS A 26 -16.44 2.37 13.16
C HIS A 26 -17.24 3.66 13.01
N LYS A 27 -18.26 3.85 13.87
CA LYS A 27 -19.11 5.07 13.90
C LYS A 27 -19.69 5.46 12.53
N GLY A 28 -20.11 4.48 11.73
CA GLY A 28 -20.67 4.72 10.39
C GLY A 28 -19.65 4.93 9.28
N ALA A 29 -18.35 5.02 9.59
CA ALA A 29 -17.27 5.05 8.61
C ALA A 29 -16.70 3.64 8.38
N ALA A 30 -16.25 3.37 7.17
CA ALA A 30 -15.49 2.17 6.82
C ALA A 30 -14.02 2.52 6.61
N CYS A 31 -13.13 1.80 7.28
CA CYS A 31 -11.69 1.95 7.16
C CYS A 31 -11.09 0.66 6.63
N GLU A 32 -10.23 0.76 5.63
CA GLU A 32 -9.38 -0.36 5.22
C GLU A 32 -8.17 -0.44 6.14
N VAL A 33 -7.92 -1.64 6.68
CA VAL A 33 -6.75 -1.93 7.50
C VAL A 33 -5.94 -2.99 6.76
N SER A 34 -4.77 -2.59 6.26
CA SER A 34 -3.90 -3.43 5.45
C SER A 34 -2.59 -3.70 6.17
N THR A 35 -2.14 -4.96 6.13
CA THR A 35 -0.78 -5.33 6.54
C THR A 35 0.22 -4.84 5.49
N LEU A 36 1.41 -4.41 5.94
CA LEU A 36 2.50 -3.98 5.07
C LEU A 36 2.90 -5.07 4.07
N ARG A 37 3.20 -4.69 2.83
CA ARG A 37 3.59 -5.63 1.76
C ARG A 37 4.69 -5.08 0.86
N THR A 38 5.55 -5.95 0.38
CA THR A 38 6.65 -5.60 -0.54
C THR A 38 6.37 -6.03 -1.99
N GLY A 39 5.30 -6.80 -2.21
CA GLY A 39 4.96 -7.26 -3.56
C GLY A 39 3.86 -8.30 -3.58
N PHE A 40 3.73 -8.94 -4.74
CA PHE A 40 2.93 -10.13 -4.91
C PHE A 40 3.79 -11.26 -5.49
N GLY A 41 3.67 -12.45 -4.91
CA GLY A 41 4.38 -13.65 -5.34
C GLY A 41 3.44 -14.67 -5.97
N ALA A 42 4.00 -15.76 -6.49
CA ALA A 42 3.22 -16.88 -6.99
C ALA A 42 2.36 -17.49 -5.87
N GLY A 43 1.06 -17.56 -6.10
CA GLY A 43 0.09 -18.32 -5.30
C GLY A 43 -0.38 -19.56 -6.03
N ASP A 44 -1.48 -20.17 -5.57
CA ASP A 44 -2.04 -21.37 -6.20
C ASP A 44 -2.56 -21.08 -7.62
N GLY A 45 -1.89 -21.66 -8.63
CA GLY A 45 -2.26 -21.52 -10.04
C GLY A 45 -1.73 -20.23 -10.67
N GLN A 46 -2.56 -19.51 -11.44
CA GLN A 46 -2.23 -18.18 -11.98
C GLN A 46 -2.48 -17.04 -10.96
N ARG A 47 -2.62 -17.37 -9.67
CA ARG A 47 -2.98 -16.40 -8.63
C ARG A 47 -1.71 -15.77 -8.06
N LEU A 48 -1.83 -14.50 -7.67
CA LEU A 48 -0.78 -13.77 -6.96
C LEU A 48 -1.21 -13.53 -5.51
N ASP A 49 -0.35 -13.87 -4.56
CA ASP A 49 -0.56 -13.66 -3.12
C ASP A 49 0.40 -12.58 -2.59
N ALA A 50 -0.04 -11.83 -1.57
CA ALA A 50 0.74 -10.72 -1.04
C ALA A 50 1.99 -11.22 -0.29
N ILE A 51 3.15 -10.62 -0.60
CA ILE A 51 4.38 -10.80 0.16
C ILE A 51 4.42 -9.73 1.24
N PHE A 52 4.28 -10.13 2.50
CA PHE A 52 4.26 -9.20 3.63
C PHE A 52 5.63 -8.63 3.95
N ALA A 53 5.66 -7.33 4.24
CA ALA A 53 6.84 -6.59 4.66
C ALA A 53 6.90 -6.44 6.19
N GLU A 54 8.09 -6.18 6.73
CA GLU A 54 8.27 -5.87 8.15
C GLU A 54 8.46 -4.37 8.38
N ARG A 55 8.88 -3.64 7.35
CA ARG A 55 9.20 -2.22 7.43
C ARG A 55 8.26 -1.39 6.60
N LEU A 56 7.80 -0.26 7.16
CA LEU A 56 6.97 0.71 6.44
C LEU A 56 7.62 1.18 5.14
N LEU A 57 8.95 1.38 5.14
CA LEU A 57 9.70 1.81 3.96
C LEU A 57 9.55 0.82 2.79
N GLU A 58 9.49 -0.48 3.05
CA GLU A 58 9.31 -1.51 2.03
C GLU A 58 7.90 -1.44 1.40
N ASP A 59 6.87 -1.18 2.22
CA ASP A 59 5.50 -0.96 1.73
C ASP A 59 5.39 0.29 0.88
N LEU A 60 5.98 1.40 1.34
CA LEU A 60 5.97 2.66 0.60
C LEU A 60 6.75 2.55 -0.71
N ALA A 61 7.87 1.80 -0.74
CA ALA A 61 8.65 1.56 -1.94
C ALA A 61 7.85 0.81 -3.03
N PHE A 62 6.95 -0.08 -2.63
CA PHE A 62 6.14 -0.87 -3.55
C PHE A 62 4.96 -0.09 -4.16
N ARG A 63 4.68 1.13 -3.69
CA ARG A 63 3.61 1.97 -4.23
C ARG A 63 3.95 2.50 -5.62
N ASP A 64 2.96 3.06 -6.27
CA ASP A 64 3.02 3.50 -7.67
C ASP A 64 3.77 4.82 -7.83
N PHE A 65 3.39 5.84 -7.06
CA PHE A 65 3.90 7.20 -7.20
C PHE A 65 4.35 7.80 -5.86
N THR A 66 5.33 8.68 -5.90
CA THR A 66 5.90 9.39 -4.75
C THR A 66 4.82 10.08 -3.92
N VAL A 67 3.87 10.75 -4.59
CA VAL A 67 2.72 11.41 -3.97
C VAL A 67 1.75 10.45 -3.25
N ASN A 68 1.75 9.17 -3.61
CA ASN A 68 0.96 8.12 -2.97
C ASN A 68 1.77 7.27 -1.98
N ALA A 69 3.07 7.56 -1.83
CA ALA A 69 4.04 6.78 -1.06
C ALA A 69 4.49 7.48 0.22
N MET A 70 3.51 8.08 0.92
CA MET A 70 3.70 8.75 2.19
C MET A 70 2.82 8.11 3.28
N ALA A 71 3.20 8.29 4.53
CA ALA A 71 2.44 7.81 5.69
C ALA A 71 2.48 8.81 6.84
N VAL A 72 1.40 8.86 7.62
CA VAL A 72 1.32 9.67 8.83
C VAL A 72 1.15 8.76 10.04
N ASP A 73 2.02 8.92 11.03
CA ASP A 73 1.79 8.39 12.37
C ASP A 73 0.84 9.34 13.10
N ALA A 74 -0.44 8.97 13.15
CA ALA A 74 -1.49 9.76 13.77
C ALA A 74 -1.28 9.97 15.29
N SER A 75 -0.54 9.08 15.96
CA SER A 75 -0.28 9.20 17.41
C SER A 75 0.81 10.23 17.71
N ARG A 76 1.82 10.33 16.85
CA ARG A 76 2.96 11.24 17.01
C ARG A 76 2.84 12.51 16.16
N GLY A 77 1.89 12.57 15.23
CA GLY A 77 1.78 13.65 14.25
C GLY A 77 2.98 13.73 13.31
N LEU A 78 3.65 12.61 13.03
CA LEU A 78 4.85 12.56 12.20
C LEU A 78 4.51 12.10 10.79
N LEU A 79 4.98 12.86 9.80
CA LEU A 79 4.92 12.50 8.40
C LEU A 79 6.19 11.77 7.98
N TYR A 80 6.01 10.63 7.33
CA TYR A 80 7.05 9.85 6.69
C TYR A 80 6.89 9.99 5.17
N ASP A 81 7.85 10.68 4.54
CA ASP A 81 7.92 10.86 3.09
C ASP A 81 9.34 10.53 2.58
N PRO A 82 9.68 9.23 2.44
CA PRO A 82 11.01 8.81 2.02
C PRO A 82 11.29 9.04 0.52
N PHE A 83 10.26 9.29 -0.29
CA PHE A 83 10.38 9.41 -1.74
C PHE A 83 10.21 10.84 -2.27
N GLY A 84 9.87 11.81 -1.42
CA GLY A 84 9.73 13.22 -1.79
C GLY A 84 8.39 13.55 -2.45
N GLY A 85 7.32 12.86 -2.06
CA GLY A 85 5.96 13.12 -2.54
C GLY A 85 5.46 14.53 -2.18
N LEU A 86 5.83 15.06 -1.01
CA LEU A 86 5.48 16.42 -0.60
C LEU A 86 6.01 17.49 -1.57
N ASP A 87 7.23 17.29 -2.08
CA ASP A 87 7.86 18.22 -3.02
C ASP A 87 7.29 18.10 -4.43
N ASP A 88 6.72 16.94 -4.77
CA ASP A 88 6.12 16.66 -6.08
C ASP A 88 4.68 17.19 -6.20
N ILE A 89 3.91 17.21 -5.11
CA ILE A 89 2.53 17.72 -5.07
C ILE A 89 2.40 19.16 -5.63
N PRO A 90 3.14 20.17 -5.13
CA PRO A 90 2.99 21.56 -5.61
C PRO A 90 3.52 21.76 -7.03
N LYS A 91 4.37 20.84 -7.52
CA LYS A 91 4.90 20.84 -8.89
C LYS A 91 3.98 20.10 -9.87
N CYS A 92 2.92 19.46 -9.37
CA CYS A 92 2.04 18.58 -10.13
C CYS A 92 2.81 17.47 -10.87
N VAL A 93 3.83 16.90 -10.21
CA VAL A 93 4.69 15.86 -10.78
C VAL A 93 4.18 14.48 -10.35
N ILE A 94 3.93 13.60 -11.32
CA ILE A 94 3.68 12.18 -11.11
C ILE A 94 4.98 11.42 -11.37
N ARG A 95 5.65 11.00 -10.29
CA ARG A 95 6.95 10.31 -10.34
C ARG A 95 6.86 8.96 -9.63
N SER A 96 7.43 7.93 -10.25
CA SER A 96 7.50 6.59 -9.65
C SER A 96 8.35 6.57 -8.38
N THR A 97 8.01 5.68 -7.43
CA THR A 97 8.81 5.45 -6.20
C THR A 97 10.13 4.72 -6.48
N SER A 98 10.20 3.95 -7.56
CA SER A 98 11.39 3.17 -7.92
C SER A 98 12.20 3.83 -9.04
N ASP A 99 13.52 3.73 -8.94
CA ASP A 99 14.45 3.97 -10.04
C ASP A 99 15.13 2.63 -10.43
N PRO A 100 15.05 2.16 -11.69
CA PRO A 100 14.34 2.79 -12.80
C PRO A 100 12.83 2.67 -12.67
N ALA A 101 12.11 3.73 -13.08
CA ALA A 101 10.64 3.76 -13.16
C ALA A 101 10.07 2.58 -13.96
N ILE A 102 10.88 2.07 -14.89
CA ILE A 102 10.64 0.88 -15.71
C ILE A 102 10.26 -0.33 -14.85
N LYS A 103 10.94 -0.59 -13.72
CA LYS A 103 10.66 -1.78 -12.91
C LYS A 103 9.24 -1.77 -12.32
N THR A 104 8.82 -0.61 -11.80
CA THR A 104 7.46 -0.43 -11.27
C THR A 104 6.38 -0.43 -12.37
N LEU A 105 6.67 0.10 -13.55
CA LEU A 105 5.71 0.19 -14.66
C LEU A 105 5.58 -1.13 -15.45
N GLU A 106 6.66 -1.92 -15.53
CA GLU A 106 6.67 -3.26 -16.14
C GLU A 106 5.93 -4.29 -15.27
N ASP A 107 6.00 -4.17 -13.95
CA ASP A 107 5.34 -5.08 -13.01
C ASP A 107 3.80 -4.96 -13.04
N ASP A 108 3.27 -3.79 -13.40
CA ASP A 108 1.82 -3.54 -13.45
C ASP A 108 1.46 -2.44 -14.47
N GLY A 109 1.06 -2.87 -15.67
CA GLY A 109 0.66 -1.96 -16.75
C GLY A 109 -0.53 -1.04 -16.42
N LEU A 110 -1.32 -1.34 -15.38
CA LEU A 110 -2.36 -0.43 -14.90
C LEU A 110 -1.76 0.80 -14.20
N ARG A 111 -0.53 0.73 -13.66
CA ARG A 111 0.14 1.91 -13.09
C ARG A 111 0.37 2.98 -14.14
N THR A 112 0.72 2.59 -15.37
CA THR A 112 0.82 3.52 -16.51
C THR A 112 -0.54 4.18 -16.79
N MET A 113 -1.62 3.41 -16.80
CA MET A 113 -2.98 3.94 -17.01
C MET A 113 -3.45 4.87 -15.88
N ARG A 114 -2.94 4.71 -14.66
CA ARG A 114 -3.24 5.59 -13.52
C ARG A 114 -2.52 6.94 -13.58
N ALA A 115 -1.45 7.04 -14.37
CA ALA A 115 -0.70 8.28 -14.56
C ALA A 115 -1.26 9.18 -15.69
N TYR A 116 -1.98 8.58 -16.65
CA TYR A 116 -2.57 9.26 -17.81
C TYR A 116 -3.90 9.94 -17.45
#